data_AF-A0A7W1C870-F1
#
_entry.id   AF-A0A7W1C870-F1
#
_cell.length_a   1.000
_cell.length_b   1.000
_cell.length_c   1.000
_cell.angle_alpha   90.00
_cell.angle_beta   90.00
_cell.angle_gamma   90.00
#
_symmetry.space_group_name_H-M   'P 1'
#
loop_
_entity.id
_entity.type
_entity.pdbx_description
1 polymer ?
#
loop_
_entity_poly.entity_id
_entity_poly.type
_entity_poly.pdbx_seq_one_letter_code
_entity_poly.pdbx_strand_id
1 'polypeptide(L)'
;MNRTCNRRCFPKSGLKREKRPRSPEKPHNPRHWCDCTPFKRLIYQVLDHDPAHRDIEAFFRRFDASLKARGLVLQGITTDGSALYPEPIATVFGAVPHQVCTFHVLKEVTKAVLSAVAKLRKGLAAGAPKLPRGRPASKAARLAARRKKRIERKVGELFEHRYLFVRRRLSPSERATLGRISRGQPQLRALRGLMEEVYRLFDRRCRSATALVKLARLRARLRRFGRLRTVLKKLFAPGLEKALVFLDEKMLGATSNAVERGNRRYRKMQKTVYRVRTRRAIEVRLALDLLRERQARGRAETTNTLHRARAA
;
A
#
# COMPACT_ATOMS: atom_id res chain seq x y z
N MET A 1 -40.02 -43.04 51.79
CA MET A 1 -39.38 -42.12 52.75
C MET A 1 -39.01 -40.85 51.99
N ASN A 2 -39.95 -39.89 51.83
CA ASN A 2 -40.16 -38.71 52.69
C ASN A 2 -38.87 -37.90 52.85
N ARG A 3 -38.73 -36.62 52.46
CA ARG A 3 -39.63 -35.44 52.47
C ARG A 3 -39.17 -34.48 51.34
N THR A 4 -39.93 -33.83 50.45
CA THR A 4 -41.11 -32.92 50.50
C THR A 4 -41.02 -31.69 51.40
N CYS A 5 -41.42 -30.56 50.79
CA CYS A 5 -41.98 -29.33 51.38
C CYS A 5 -41.00 -28.34 52.07
N ASN A 6 -41.19 -27.02 52.06
CA ASN A 6 -42.31 -26.21 51.57
C ASN A 6 -41.90 -24.74 51.35
N ARG A 7 -42.57 -24.10 50.39
CA ARG A 7 -42.68 -22.64 50.22
C ARG A 7 -43.68 -22.04 51.21
N ARG A 8 -43.52 -20.75 51.55
CA ARG A 8 -44.56 -19.71 51.76
C ARG A 8 -43.83 -18.35 51.74
N CYS A 9 -44.07 -17.46 50.75
CA CYS A 9 -45.14 -16.42 50.67
C CYS A 9 -44.70 -15.14 51.44
N PHE A 10 -44.69 -13.88 50.97
CA PHE A 10 -45.27 -13.04 49.88
C PHE A 10 -44.47 -11.68 49.88
N PRO A 11 -44.76 -10.60 49.11
CA PRO A 11 -45.64 -10.43 47.96
C PRO A 11 -44.98 -9.79 46.71
N LYS A 12 -45.75 -9.87 45.61
CA LYS A 12 -45.55 -9.16 44.35
C LYS A 12 -45.97 -7.70 44.50
N SER A 13 -45.13 -6.76 44.07
CA SER A 13 -45.56 -5.45 43.59
C SER A 13 -45.17 -5.31 42.13
N GLY A 14 -46.16 -5.02 41.29
CA GLY A 14 -45.96 -4.78 39.87
C GLY A 14 -45.30 -3.43 39.65
N LEU A 15 -44.23 -3.41 38.87
CA LEU A 15 -43.78 -2.21 38.19
C LEU A 15 -43.45 -2.54 36.73
N LYS A 16 -44.06 -1.74 35.87
CA LYS A 16 -44.07 -1.79 34.42
C LYS A 16 -42.63 -1.87 33.88
N ARG A 17 -42.45 -2.70 32.85
CA ARG A 17 -41.24 -2.72 32.01
C ARG A 17 -41.10 -1.36 31.31
N GLU A 18 -40.31 -0.47 31.90
CA GLU A 18 -39.84 0.72 31.22
C GLU A 18 -38.66 0.33 30.32
N LYS A 19 -38.86 0.48 29.00
CA LYS A 19 -37.85 0.23 27.98
C LYS A 19 -36.68 1.19 28.23
N ARG A 20 -35.51 0.65 28.61
CA ARG A 20 -34.26 1.42 28.63
C ARG A 20 -34.05 2.10 27.25
N PRO A 21 -33.80 3.41 27.18
CA PRO A 21 -33.51 4.08 25.93
C PRO A 21 -32.20 3.53 25.34
N ARG A 22 -32.22 3.27 24.02
CA ARG A 22 -31.06 2.87 23.24
C ARG A 22 -29.96 3.91 23.42
N SER A 23 -28.79 3.47 23.86
CA SER A 23 -27.57 4.28 23.93
C SER A 23 -27.32 4.98 22.58
N PRO A 24 -26.89 6.25 22.56
CA PRO A 24 -26.64 6.96 21.31
C PRO A 24 -25.53 6.24 20.54
N GLU A 25 -25.77 6.06 19.24
CA GLU A 25 -24.82 5.53 18.28
C GLU A 25 -23.47 6.22 18.43
N LYS A 26 -22.42 5.43 18.66
CA LYS A 26 -21.04 5.90 18.60
C LYS A 26 -20.81 6.53 17.22
N PRO A 27 -20.29 7.76 17.13
CA PRO A 27 -20.05 8.39 15.85
C PRO A 27 -19.06 7.53 15.05
N HIS A 28 -19.48 7.16 13.85
CA HIS A 28 -18.64 6.52 12.86
C HIS A 28 -17.34 7.31 12.71
N ASN A 29 -16.24 6.72 13.17
CA ASN A 29 -14.89 7.21 12.92
C ASN A 29 -14.75 7.50 11.41
N PRO A 30 -14.53 8.75 10.97
CA PRO A 30 -14.43 9.07 9.56
C PRO A 30 -13.18 8.35 9.05
N ARG A 31 -13.44 7.25 8.35
CA ARG A 31 -12.41 6.54 7.63
C ARG A 31 -11.87 7.52 6.60
N HIS A 32 -10.72 8.13 6.87
CA HIS A 32 -9.94 8.88 5.89
C HIS A 32 -9.51 7.93 4.77
N TRP A 33 -10.40 7.72 3.80
CA TRP A 33 -10.13 7.07 2.52
C TRP A 33 -10.04 8.15 1.46
N CYS A 34 -8.85 8.26 0.86
CA CYS A 34 -8.53 8.98 -0.37
C CYS A 34 -8.90 10.47 -0.41
N ASP A 35 -7.89 11.27 -0.72
CA ASP A 35 -8.07 12.51 -1.46
C ASP A 35 -8.91 12.19 -2.73
N CYS A 36 -10.20 12.53 -2.68
CA CYS A 36 -11.16 12.35 -3.76
C CYS A 36 -11.46 13.69 -4.41
N THR A 37 -10.45 14.56 -4.55
CA THR A 37 -10.52 15.58 -5.58
C THR A 37 -10.73 14.87 -6.93
N PRO A 38 -11.66 15.31 -7.78
CA PRO A 38 -11.88 14.67 -9.07
C PRO A 38 -10.65 14.93 -9.93
N PHE A 39 -9.77 13.95 -10.02
CA PHE A 39 -8.69 13.97 -10.99
C PHE A 39 -9.30 14.02 -12.38
N LYS A 40 -9.13 15.13 -13.08
CA LYS A 40 -9.57 15.30 -14.47
C LYS A 40 -8.39 15.05 -15.38
N ARG A 41 -8.48 14.03 -16.24
CA ARG A 41 -7.51 13.85 -17.32
C ARG A 41 -7.75 14.94 -18.36
N LEU A 42 -6.69 15.68 -18.72
CA LEU A 42 -6.77 16.80 -19.65
C LEU A 42 -6.41 16.38 -21.07
N ILE A 43 -5.28 15.67 -21.21
CA ILE A 43 -4.80 15.17 -22.50
C ILE A 43 -4.19 13.77 -22.32
N TYR A 44 -4.01 13.07 -23.43
CA TYR A 44 -3.25 11.82 -23.52
C TYR A 44 -2.53 11.75 -24.87
N GLN A 45 -1.53 10.89 -24.97
CA GLN A 45 -0.87 10.58 -26.24
C GLN A 45 -0.51 9.09 -26.26
N VAL A 46 -0.69 8.47 -27.42
CA VAL A 46 -0.24 7.10 -27.71
C VAL A 46 0.88 7.21 -28.72
N LEU A 47 2.00 6.56 -28.42
CA LEU A 47 3.15 6.46 -29.31
C LEU A 47 3.20 5.03 -29.90
N ASP A 48 3.68 4.93 -31.13
CA ASP A 48 3.96 3.68 -31.84
C ASP A 48 5.43 3.24 -31.71
N HIS A 49 6.21 3.98 -30.93
CA HIS A 49 7.62 3.75 -30.63
C HIS A 49 7.90 4.00 -29.15
N ASP A 50 9.10 3.64 -28.70
CA ASP A 50 9.55 3.90 -27.34
C ASP A 50 9.74 5.41 -27.11
N PRO A 51 9.22 5.97 -26.00
CA PRO A 51 9.26 7.40 -25.77
C PRO A 51 10.68 7.92 -25.57
N ALA A 52 11.02 9.02 -26.24
CA ALA A 52 12.21 9.81 -25.99
C ALA A 52 11.86 11.15 -25.31
N HIS A 53 12.88 11.84 -24.79
CA HIS A 53 12.71 13.15 -24.14
C HIS A 53 11.97 14.16 -25.01
N ARG A 54 12.26 14.20 -26.31
CA ARG A 54 11.58 15.08 -27.28
C ARG A 54 10.06 14.86 -27.32
N ASP A 55 9.60 13.61 -27.20
CA ASP A 55 8.18 13.26 -27.27
C ASP A 55 7.46 13.74 -26.01
N ILE A 56 8.12 13.57 -24.86
CA ILE A 56 7.64 14.05 -23.56
C ILE A 56 7.59 15.57 -23.53
N GLU A 57 8.61 16.24 -24.05
CA GLU A 57 8.63 17.70 -24.14
C GLU A 57 7.49 18.22 -25.02
N ALA A 58 7.33 17.67 -26.23
CA ALA A 58 6.25 18.03 -27.13
C ALA A 58 4.87 17.80 -26.48
N PHE A 59 4.71 16.69 -25.74
CA PHE A 59 3.51 16.41 -24.95
C PHE A 59 3.28 17.47 -23.86
N PHE A 60 4.31 17.86 -23.13
CA PHE A 60 4.21 18.88 -22.09
C PHE A 60 3.91 20.27 -22.64
N ARG A 61 4.43 20.65 -23.80
CA ARG A 61 4.07 21.93 -24.46
C ARG A 61 2.58 21.97 -24.81
N ARG A 62 2.02 20.86 -25.34
CA ARG A 62 0.57 20.76 -25.60
C ARG A 62 -0.26 20.75 -24.31
N PHE A 63 0.27 20.16 -23.24
CA PHE A 63 -0.35 20.19 -21.93
C PHE A 63 -0.42 21.62 -21.38
N ASP A 64 0.69 22.35 -21.44
CA ASP A 64 0.78 23.76 -21.00
C ASP A 64 -0.23 24.65 -21.74
N ALA A 65 -0.29 24.54 -23.07
CA ALA A 65 -1.28 25.23 -23.88
C ALA A 65 -2.73 24.91 -23.43
N SER A 66 -3.00 23.63 -23.11
CA SER A 66 -4.31 23.19 -22.61
C SER A 66 -4.64 23.72 -21.21
N LEU A 67 -3.63 23.96 -20.37
CA LEU A 67 -3.81 24.60 -19.06
C LEU A 67 -4.11 26.09 -19.22
N LYS A 68 -3.32 26.80 -20.02
CA LYS A 68 -3.47 28.23 -20.31
C LYS A 68 -4.83 28.55 -20.93
N ALA A 69 -5.28 27.75 -21.91
CA ALA A 69 -6.60 27.89 -22.51
C ALA A 69 -7.77 27.74 -21.52
N ARG A 70 -7.52 27.19 -20.33
CA ARG A 70 -8.50 26.99 -19.26
C ARG A 70 -8.31 27.94 -18.08
N GLY A 71 -7.37 28.88 -18.17
CA GLY A 71 -7.00 29.77 -17.07
C GLY A 71 -6.42 29.04 -15.86
N LEU A 72 -5.79 27.88 -16.06
CA LEU A 72 -5.22 27.06 -14.98
C LEU A 72 -3.72 27.31 -14.83
N VAL A 73 -3.26 27.36 -13.58
CA VAL A 73 -1.83 27.51 -13.24
C VAL A 73 -1.30 26.18 -12.70
N LEU A 74 -0.16 25.74 -13.22
CA LEU A 74 0.53 24.55 -12.75
C LEU A 74 1.27 24.84 -11.43
N GLN A 75 0.89 24.13 -10.37
CA GLN A 75 1.49 24.29 -9.03
C GLN A 75 2.51 23.20 -8.69
N GLY A 76 2.49 22.07 -9.40
CA GLY A 76 3.38 20.95 -9.08
C GLY A 76 3.10 19.73 -9.95
N ILE A 77 4.10 18.86 -10.08
CA ILE A 77 4.04 17.65 -10.92
C ILE A 77 4.38 16.42 -10.09
N THR A 78 3.60 15.34 -10.22
CA THR A 78 3.93 14.02 -9.68
C THR A 78 4.09 13.00 -10.80
N THR A 79 5.24 12.32 -10.85
CA THR A 79 5.58 11.31 -11.87
C THR A 79 5.81 9.92 -11.27
N ASP A 80 5.90 8.88 -12.11
CA ASP A 80 6.17 7.50 -11.68
C ASP A 80 7.64 7.22 -11.34
N GLY A 81 8.53 8.19 -11.55
CA GLY A 81 9.97 8.08 -11.33
C GLY A 81 10.79 7.68 -12.56
N SER A 82 10.20 7.67 -13.76
CA SER A 82 10.95 7.56 -15.02
C SER A 82 11.99 8.67 -15.18
N ALA A 83 13.14 8.32 -15.76
CA ALA A 83 14.22 9.26 -16.07
C ALA A 83 13.89 10.20 -17.25
N LEU A 84 12.81 9.93 -17.99
CA LEU A 84 12.38 10.73 -19.15
C LEU A 84 11.71 12.06 -18.77
N TYR A 85 11.36 12.27 -17.50
CA TYR A 85 10.58 13.44 -17.08
C TYR A 85 11.38 14.66 -16.60
N PRO A 86 12.47 14.53 -15.81
CA PRO A 86 13.08 15.69 -15.16
C PRO A 86 13.52 16.81 -16.12
N GLU A 87 14.17 16.45 -17.22
CA GLU A 87 14.67 17.43 -18.21
C GLU A 87 13.51 18.09 -18.97
N PRO A 88 12.56 17.37 -19.59
CA PRO A 88 11.41 18.01 -20.23
C PRO A 88 10.54 18.85 -19.29
N ILE A 89 10.44 18.48 -18.01
CA ILE A 89 9.76 19.31 -17.01
C ILE A 89 10.46 20.66 -16.86
N ALA A 90 11.78 20.65 -16.68
CA ALA A 90 12.55 21.87 -16.51
C ALA A 90 12.48 22.75 -17.77
N THR A 91 12.57 22.15 -18.96
CA THR A 91 12.50 22.87 -20.24
C THR A 91 11.15 23.55 -20.47
N VAL A 92 10.03 22.89 -20.13
CA VAL A 92 8.69 23.41 -20.46
C VAL A 92 8.08 24.24 -19.33
N PHE A 93 8.27 23.82 -18.08
CA PHE A 93 7.59 24.42 -16.92
C PHE A 93 8.54 25.17 -15.98
N GLY A 94 9.85 25.14 -16.22
CA GLY A 94 10.84 25.79 -15.37
C GLY A 94 10.93 25.19 -13.97
N ALA A 95 11.06 26.03 -12.96
CA ALA A 95 11.30 25.66 -11.56
C ALA A 95 10.03 25.19 -10.81
N VAL A 96 9.22 24.33 -11.43
CA VAL A 96 8.02 23.76 -10.81
C VAL A 96 8.38 22.64 -9.81
N PRO A 97 7.72 22.55 -8.63
CA PRO A 97 7.91 21.44 -7.71
C PRO A 97 7.63 20.08 -8.39
N HIS A 98 8.69 19.27 -8.54
CA HIS A 98 8.63 17.94 -9.14
C HIS A 98 8.79 16.85 -8.09
N GLN A 99 7.75 16.01 -7.98
CA GLN A 99 7.70 14.87 -7.07
C GLN A 99 7.75 13.54 -7.82
N VAL A 100 8.45 12.57 -7.23
CA VAL A 100 8.31 11.16 -7.56
C VAL A 100 7.23 10.51 -6.69
N CYS A 101 6.29 9.82 -7.31
CA CYS A 101 5.17 9.19 -6.63
C CYS A 101 5.64 8.23 -5.52
N THR A 102 5.17 8.45 -4.29
CA THR A 102 5.58 7.65 -3.11
C THR A 102 5.20 6.17 -3.25
N PHE A 103 4.18 5.84 -4.04
CA PHE A 103 3.79 4.46 -4.30
C PHE A 103 4.91 3.66 -4.97
N HIS A 104 5.62 4.25 -5.95
CA HIS A 104 6.70 3.56 -6.65
C HIS A 104 7.85 3.26 -5.70
N VAL A 105 8.19 4.22 -4.84
CA VAL A 105 9.18 4.04 -3.78
C VAL A 105 8.75 2.95 -2.79
N LEU A 106 7.54 3.05 -2.21
CA LEU A 106 7.03 2.11 -1.23
C LEU A 106 6.90 0.69 -1.79
N LYS A 107 6.49 0.56 -3.05
CA LYS A 107 6.39 -0.73 -3.75
C LYS A 107 7.74 -1.42 -3.82
N GLU A 108 8.79 -0.70 -4.23
CA GLU A 108 10.13 -1.28 -4.32
C GLU A 108 10.72 -1.61 -2.95
N VAL A 109 10.54 -0.73 -1.94
CA VAL A 109 10.95 -1.03 -0.56
C VAL A 109 10.20 -2.24 0.02
N THR A 110 8.89 -2.34 -0.25
CA THR A 110 8.06 -3.48 0.16
C THR A 110 8.58 -4.78 -0.42
N LYS A 111 8.88 -4.82 -1.73
CA LYS A 111 9.47 -6.00 -2.38
C LYS A 111 10.81 -6.38 -1.76
N ALA A 112 11.66 -5.38 -1.49
CA ALA A 112 12.94 -5.60 -0.85
C ALA A 112 12.80 -6.23 0.56
N VAL A 113 11.93 -5.68 1.41
CA VAL A 113 11.65 -6.24 2.75
C VAL A 113 11.13 -7.68 2.65
N LEU A 114 10.17 -7.95 1.76
CA LEU A 114 9.65 -9.31 1.55
C LEU A 114 10.72 -10.28 1.05
N SER A 115 11.62 -9.82 0.17
CA SER A 115 12.76 -10.61 -0.28
C SER A 115 13.73 -10.93 0.87
N ALA A 116 14.00 -9.96 1.76
CA ALA A 116 14.79 -10.20 2.96
C ALA A 116 14.13 -11.22 3.91
N VAL A 117 12.82 -11.09 4.16
CA VAL A 117 12.06 -12.07 4.96
C VAL A 117 12.14 -13.46 4.32
N ALA A 118 12.00 -13.55 2.99
CA ALA A 118 12.12 -14.82 2.27
C ALA A 118 13.52 -15.45 2.42
N LYS A 119 14.60 -14.64 2.36
CA LYS A 119 15.97 -15.12 2.59
C LYS A 119 16.16 -15.64 4.01
N LEU A 120 15.68 -14.92 5.02
CA LEU A 120 15.73 -15.35 6.43
C LEU A 120 14.95 -16.65 6.66
N ARG A 121 13.78 -16.77 6.04
CA ARG A 121 12.98 -18.01 6.06
C ARG A 121 13.74 -19.18 5.42
N LYS A 122 14.38 -18.98 4.26
CA LYS A 122 15.20 -20.00 3.61
C LYS A 122 16.39 -20.42 4.47
N GLY A 123 17.08 -19.47 5.10
CA GLY A 123 18.16 -19.77 6.05
C GLY A 123 17.69 -20.57 7.26
N LEU A 124 16.51 -20.25 7.80
CA LEU A 124 15.90 -21.03 8.88
C LEU A 124 15.58 -22.46 8.46
N ALA A 125 15.04 -22.65 7.25
CA ALA A 125 14.77 -23.98 6.69
C ALA A 125 16.05 -24.80 6.48
N ALA A 126 17.12 -24.16 6.00
CA ALA A 126 18.42 -24.82 5.80
C ALA A 126 19.08 -25.29 7.11
N GLY A 127 18.79 -24.61 8.23
CA GLY A 127 19.26 -25.02 9.57
C GLY A 127 18.44 -26.15 10.21
N ALA A 128 17.45 -26.73 9.52
CA ALA A 128 16.71 -27.88 10.02
C ALA A 128 17.60 -29.14 10.01
N PRO A 129 17.58 -29.97 11.08
CA PRO A 129 18.38 -31.19 11.10
C PRO A 129 17.91 -32.17 10.01
N LYS A 130 18.86 -32.78 9.31
CA LYS A 130 18.60 -33.90 8.41
C LYS A 130 18.25 -35.13 9.26
N LEU A 131 17.22 -35.87 8.87
CA LEU A 131 16.76 -37.05 9.59
C LEU A 131 16.75 -38.25 8.63
N PRO A 132 17.15 -39.44 9.10
CA PRO A 132 16.97 -40.66 8.33
C PRO A 132 15.48 -40.98 8.16
N ARG A 133 15.17 -41.83 7.18
CA ARG A 133 13.82 -42.34 6.96
C ARG A 133 13.45 -43.32 8.10
N GLY A 134 12.19 -43.29 8.55
CA GLY A 134 11.69 -44.19 9.59
C GLY A 134 11.41 -43.55 10.95
N ARG A 135 10.96 -44.36 11.92
CA ARG A 135 10.55 -43.89 13.26
C ARG A 135 11.80 -43.57 14.12
N PRO A 136 11.85 -42.42 14.83
CA PRO A 136 13.01 -42.09 15.65
C PRO A 136 13.10 -43.02 16.88
N ALA A 137 14.11 -43.90 16.88
CA ALA A 137 14.32 -44.89 17.93
C ALA A 137 14.94 -44.29 19.20
N SER A 138 15.98 -43.44 19.07
CA SER A 138 16.72 -42.88 20.21
C SER A 138 16.17 -41.56 20.74
N LYS A 139 16.51 -41.21 22.00
CA LYS A 139 16.15 -39.92 22.63
C LYS A 139 16.68 -38.72 21.81
N ALA A 140 17.90 -38.81 21.29
CA ALA A 140 18.50 -37.79 20.43
C ALA A 140 17.76 -37.66 19.10
N ALA A 141 17.40 -38.77 18.44
CA ALA A 141 16.62 -38.76 17.20
C ALA A 141 15.23 -38.16 17.39
N ARG A 142 14.56 -38.46 18.53
CA ARG A 142 13.27 -37.84 18.89
C ARG A 142 13.39 -36.33 19.11
N LEU A 143 14.48 -35.86 19.75
CA LEU A 143 14.74 -34.43 19.93
C LEU A 143 14.98 -33.72 18.60
N ALA A 144 15.79 -34.30 17.72
CA ALA A 144 16.05 -33.77 16.38
C ALA A 144 14.76 -33.70 15.53
N ALA A 145 13.92 -34.74 15.59
CA ALA A 145 12.61 -34.74 14.93
C ALA A 145 11.68 -33.64 15.44
N ARG A 146 11.59 -33.45 16.77
CA ARG A 146 10.82 -32.35 17.38
C ARG A 146 11.35 -30.98 16.95
N ARG A 147 12.68 -30.81 16.89
CA ARG A 147 13.33 -29.57 16.43
C ARG A 147 12.99 -29.29 14.95
N LYS A 148 13.08 -30.30 14.08
CA LYS A 148 12.70 -30.18 12.66
C LYS A 148 11.24 -29.72 12.51
N LYS A 149 10.30 -30.40 13.17
CA LYS A 149 8.87 -30.03 13.14
C LYS A 149 8.62 -28.59 13.62
N ARG A 150 9.35 -28.15 14.65
CA ARG A 150 9.27 -26.76 15.15
C ARG A 150 9.77 -25.76 14.11
N ILE A 151 10.88 -26.05 13.43
CA ILE A 151 11.44 -25.22 12.36
C ILE A 151 10.48 -25.15 11.18
N GLU A 152 9.97 -26.28 10.71
CA GLU A 152 9.00 -26.36 9.60
C GLU A 152 7.75 -25.55 9.88
N ARG A 153 7.15 -25.70 11.07
CA ARG A 153 6.00 -24.89 11.49
C ARG A 153 6.32 -23.40 11.42
N LYS A 154 7.47 -22.98 11.95
CA LYS A 154 7.88 -21.57 11.94
C LYS A 154 8.13 -21.05 10.52
N VAL A 155 8.70 -21.87 9.63
CA VAL A 155 8.88 -21.55 8.21
C VAL A 155 7.53 -21.35 7.51
N GLY A 156 6.55 -22.22 7.79
CA GLY A 156 5.17 -22.08 7.31
C GLY A 156 4.52 -20.78 7.79
N GLU A 157 4.56 -20.51 9.10
CA GLU A 157 4.00 -19.30 9.69
C GLU A 157 4.63 -18.01 9.14
N LEU A 158 5.95 -18.00 8.92
CA LEU A 158 6.64 -16.87 8.30
C LEU A 158 6.22 -16.67 6.85
N PHE A 159 5.94 -17.74 6.11
CA PHE A 159 5.45 -17.63 4.75
C PHE A 159 4.01 -17.09 4.72
N GLU A 160 3.12 -17.66 5.52
CA GLU A 160 1.71 -17.28 5.61
C GLU A 160 1.56 -15.81 6.02
N HIS A 161 2.24 -15.41 7.10
CA HIS A 161 2.11 -14.07 7.68
C HIS A 161 3.16 -13.06 7.17
N ARG A 162 3.86 -13.35 6.06
CA ARG A 162 4.90 -12.45 5.49
C ARG A 162 4.41 -11.04 5.22
N TYR A 163 3.12 -10.88 4.91
CA TYR A 163 2.51 -9.58 4.64
C TYR A 163 2.51 -8.65 5.87
N LEU A 164 2.55 -9.19 7.10
CA LEU A 164 2.58 -8.39 8.33
C LEU A 164 3.86 -7.55 8.45
N PHE A 165 4.96 -7.98 7.84
CA PHE A 165 6.21 -7.21 7.83
C PHE A 165 6.05 -5.90 7.06
N VAL A 166 5.17 -5.86 6.07
CA VAL A 166 4.98 -4.72 5.17
C VAL A 166 3.61 -4.06 5.29
N ARG A 167 2.70 -4.54 6.13
CA ARG A 167 1.39 -3.92 6.32
C ARG A 167 1.52 -2.61 7.10
N ARG A 168 0.91 -1.52 6.61
CA ARG A 168 1.06 -0.18 7.22
C ARG A 168 0.49 -0.09 8.63
N ARG A 169 -0.74 -0.56 8.83
CA ARG A 169 -1.42 -0.57 10.13
C ARG A 169 -1.73 -2.01 10.51
N LEU A 170 -1.31 -2.39 11.72
CA LEU A 170 -1.58 -3.70 12.29
C LEU A 170 -2.69 -3.58 13.34
N SER A 171 -3.58 -4.56 13.41
CA SER A 171 -4.46 -4.76 14.55
C SER A 171 -3.67 -5.26 15.78
N PRO A 172 -4.26 -5.26 16.98
CA PRO A 172 -3.65 -5.88 18.16
C PRO A 172 -3.31 -7.37 17.94
N SER A 173 -4.21 -8.13 17.31
CA SER A 173 -3.99 -9.55 17.00
C SER A 173 -2.87 -9.76 15.98
N GLU A 174 -2.79 -8.92 14.95
CA GLU A 174 -1.70 -8.95 13.98
C GLU A 174 -0.35 -8.63 14.61
N ARG A 175 -0.28 -7.69 15.55
CA ARG A 175 0.93 -7.40 16.33
C ARG A 175 1.36 -8.60 17.18
N ALA A 176 0.41 -9.26 17.85
CA ALA A 176 0.68 -10.45 18.64
C ALA A 176 1.23 -11.59 17.77
N THR A 177 0.60 -11.83 16.61
CA THR A 177 1.07 -12.80 15.61
C THR A 177 2.48 -12.47 15.13
N LEU A 178 2.74 -11.21 14.76
CA LEU A 178 4.05 -10.78 14.29
C LEU A 178 5.14 -10.94 15.37
N GLY A 179 4.82 -10.61 16.62
CA GLY A 179 5.70 -10.81 17.76
C GLY A 179 6.04 -12.30 17.94
N ARG A 180 5.04 -13.17 17.86
CA ARG A 180 5.19 -14.63 17.97
C ARG A 180 6.08 -15.21 16.86
N ILE A 181 5.80 -14.92 15.59
CA ILE A 181 6.57 -15.48 14.47
C ILE A 181 8.01 -14.94 14.39
N SER A 182 8.24 -13.74 14.95
CA SER A 182 9.56 -13.10 14.99
C SER A 182 10.39 -13.45 16.24
N ARG A 183 9.84 -14.20 17.21
CA ARG A 183 10.56 -14.58 18.45
C ARG A 183 11.85 -15.33 18.12
N GLY A 184 12.94 -14.99 18.81
CA GLY A 184 14.27 -15.59 18.59
C GLY A 184 14.91 -15.24 17.25
N GLN A 185 14.39 -14.26 16.51
CA GLN A 185 14.95 -13.79 15.23
C GLN A 185 15.01 -12.26 15.22
N PRO A 186 16.03 -11.63 15.85
CA PRO A 186 16.11 -10.17 15.96
C PRO A 186 16.13 -9.45 14.61
N GLN A 187 16.66 -10.10 13.56
CA GLN A 187 16.69 -9.58 12.20
C GLN A 187 15.28 -9.37 11.61
N LEU A 188 14.31 -10.23 11.93
CA LEU A 188 12.92 -10.08 11.50
C LEU A 188 12.26 -8.86 12.17
N ARG A 189 12.53 -8.64 13.45
CA ARG A 189 12.04 -7.45 14.17
C ARG A 189 12.65 -6.17 13.60
N ALA A 190 13.94 -6.19 13.29
CA ALA A 190 14.62 -5.05 12.65
C ALA A 190 14.02 -4.71 11.27
N LEU A 191 13.71 -5.73 10.44
CA LEU A 191 13.02 -5.53 9.16
C LEU A 191 11.65 -4.87 9.32
N ARG A 192 10.88 -5.28 10.34
CA ARG A 192 9.60 -4.64 10.62
C ARG A 192 9.76 -3.19 11.07
N GLY A 193 10.64 -2.93 12.04
CA GLY A 193 10.90 -1.58 12.55
C GLY A 193 11.37 -0.63 11.45
N LEU A 194 12.19 -1.14 10.53
CA LEU A 194 12.59 -0.41 9.34
C LEU A 194 11.39 0.01 8.47
N MET A 195 10.46 -0.90 8.22
CA MET A 195 9.28 -0.56 7.42
C MET A 195 8.41 0.50 8.10
N GLU A 196 8.30 0.46 9.43
CA GLU A 196 7.58 1.48 10.19
C GLU A 196 8.25 2.86 10.11
N GLU A 197 9.58 2.91 10.18
CA GLU A 197 10.34 4.14 9.94
C GLU A 197 10.14 4.67 8.53
N VAL A 198 10.19 3.80 7.52
CA VAL A 198 9.90 4.18 6.12
C VAL A 198 8.50 4.78 6.01
N TYR A 199 7.48 4.19 6.63
CA TYR A 199 6.13 4.76 6.62
C TYR A 199 6.04 6.13 7.32
N ARG A 200 6.84 6.35 8.36
CA ARG A 200 6.91 7.64 9.06
C ARG A 200 7.60 8.73 8.23
N LEU A 201 8.45 8.38 7.25
CA LEU A 201 9.04 9.37 6.33
C LEU A 201 7.96 10.05 5.48
N PHE A 202 6.90 9.34 5.12
CA PHE A 202 5.81 9.83 4.26
C PHE A 202 4.59 10.33 5.04
N ASP A 203 4.76 10.66 6.33
CA ASP A 203 3.68 11.19 7.16
C ASP A 203 3.62 12.71 7.04
N ARG A 204 2.48 13.28 6.61
CA ARG A 204 2.29 14.73 6.43
C ARG A 204 2.43 15.54 7.73
N ARG A 205 2.46 14.88 8.89
CA ARG A 205 2.81 15.52 10.15
C ARG A 205 4.31 15.89 10.24
N CYS A 206 5.12 15.45 9.29
CA CYS A 206 6.54 15.75 9.17
C CYS A 206 6.79 16.73 8.01
N ARG A 207 7.74 17.66 8.18
CA ARG A 207 8.29 18.50 7.10
C ARG A 207 9.33 17.75 6.29
N SER A 208 9.59 18.15 5.03
CA SER A 208 10.58 17.46 4.19
C SER A 208 11.98 17.50 4.80
N ALA A 209 12.41 18.64 5.34
CA ALA A 209 13.70 18.77 6.02
C ALA A 209 13.89 17.73 7.14
N THR A 210 12.89 17.58 8.01
CA THR A 210 12.90 16.58 9.09
C THR A 210 12.87 15.15 8.55
N ALA A 211 12.11 14.90 7.46
CA ALA A 211 12.08 13.59 6.82
C ALA A 211 13.44 13.23 6.19
N LEU A 212 14.16 14.19 5.61
CA LEU A 212 15.51 14.01 5.08
C LEU A 212 16.52 13.66 6.18
N VAL A 213 16.45 14.33 7.34
CA VAL A 213 17.29 13.99 8.50
C VAL A 213 17.00 12.56 8.99
N LYS A 214 15.73 12.18 9.10
CA LYS A 214 15.32 10.80 9.47
C LYS A 214 15.81 9.79 8.44
N LEU A 215 15.73 10.11 7.16
CA LEU A 215 16.22 9.28 6.08
C LEU A 215 17.74 9.10 6.15
N ALA A 216 18.50 10.16 6.40
CA ALA A 216 19.95 10.10 6.58
C ALA A 216 20.33 9.17 7.74
N ARG A 217 19.64 9.29 8.89
CA ARG A 217 19.82 8.39 10.05
C ARG A 217 19.50 6.94 9.70
N LEU A 218 18.39 6.70 8.97
CA LEU A 218 18.01 5.37 8.51
C LEU A 218 19.08 4.77 7.57
N ARG A 219 19.58 5.55 6.62
CA ARG A 219 20.65 5.17 5.69
C ARG A 219 21.95 4.85 6.44
N ALA A 220 22.35 5.66 7.42
CA ALA A 220 23.54 5.42 8.24
C ALA A 220 23.43 4.10 9.02
N ARG A 221 22.28 3.84 9.65
CA ARG A 221 22.04 2.57 10.36
C ARG A 221 22.09 1.38 9.41
N LEU A 222 21.53 1.51 8.21
CA LEU A 222 21.54 0.45 7.20
C LEU A 222 22.93 0.14 6.63
N ARG A 223 23.84 1.12 6.58
CA ARG A 223 25.23 0.88 6.15
C ARG A 223 25.94 -0.13 7.05
N ARG A 224 25.60 -0.18 8.34
CA ARG A 224 26.13 -1.16 9.31
C ARG A 224 25.63 -2.59 9.05
N PHE A 225 24.60 -2.76 8.22
CA PHE A 225 24.02 -4.06 7.88
C PHE A 225 24.24 -4.39 6.39
N GLY A 226 25.44 -4.89 6.03
CA GLY A 226 25.82 -5.14 4.63
C GLY A 226 24.80 -5.95 3.81
N ARG A 227 24.25 -7.03 4.37
CA ARG A 227 23.22 -7.86 3.68
C ARG A 227 21.89 -7.11 3.46
N LEU A 228 21.50 -6.25 4.40
CA LEU A 228 20.27 -5.44 4.31
C LEU A 228 20.46 -4.26 3.37
N ARG A 229 21.66 -3.67 3.31
CA ARG A 229 22.02 -2.60 2.37
C ARG A 229 21.80 -3.02 0.92
N THR A 230 22.26 -4.22 0.52
CA THR A 230 22.08 -4.72 -0.85
C THR A 230 20.60 -4.89 -1.20
N VAL A 231 19.82 -5.40 -0.25
CA VAL A 231 18.38 -5.61 -0.43
C VAL A 231 17.63 -4.28 -0.49
N LEU A 232 18.05 -3.29 0.31
CA LEU A 232 17.41 -1.99 0.44
C LEU A 232 18.16 -0.86 -0.30
N LYS A 233 18.91 -1.20 -1.35
CA LYS A 233 19.70 -0.23 -2.14
C LYS A 233 18.86 0.96 -2.65
N LYS A 234 17.56 0.75 -2.85
CA LYS A 234 16.62 1.78 -3.30
C LYS A 234 16.30 2.84 -2.25
N LEU A 235 16.53 2.57 -0.96
CA LEU A 235 16.48 3.62 0.07
C LEU A 235 17.65 4.62 -0.07
N PHE A 236 18.70 4.26 -0.81
CA PHE A 236 19.82 5.14 -1.15
C PHE A 236 19.67 5.81 -2.52
N ALA A 237 18.56 5.57 -3.22
CA ALA A 237 18.34 6.20 -4.52
C ALA A 237 18.00 7.69 -4.34
N PRO A 238 18.55 8.58 -5.20
CA PRO A 238 18.28 10.02 -5.16
C PRO A 238 16.81 10.37 -5.47
N GLY A 239 16.05 9.44 -6.05
CA GLY A 239 14.61 9.60 -6.29
C GLY A 239 13.77 9.60 -5.01
N LEU A 240 14.34 9.20 -3.87
CA LEU A 240 13.63 9.15 -2.60
C LEU A 240 13.44 10.55 -2.00
N GLU A 241 14.44 11.42 -2.10
CA GLU A 241 14.34 12.83 -1.69
C GLU A 241 13.23 13.53 -2.49
N LYS A 242 13.19 13.32 -3.82
CA LYS A 242 12.12 13.85 -4.67
C LYS A 242 10.73 13.30 -4.32
N ALA A 243 10.63 12.15 -3.66
CA ALA A 243 9.34 11.61 -3.23
C ALA A 243 8.78 12.29 -1.97
N LEU A 244 9.59 13.10 -1.27
CA LEU A 244 9.21 13.79 -0.04
C LEU A 244 8.64 15.19 -0.26
N VAL A 245 8.72 15.75 -1.48
CA VAL A 245 8.29 17.13 -1.80
C VAL A 245 6.86 17.45 -1.36
N PHE A 246 5.92 16.50 -1.48
CA PHE A 246 4.53 16.68 -1.02
C PHE A 246 4.36 16.97 0.48
N LEU A 247 5.38 16.72 1.30
CA LEU A 247 5.29 17.00 2.73
C LEU A 247 5.17 18.51 2.98
N ASP A 248 5.85 19.32 2.18
CA ASP A 248 5.77 20.77 2.27
C ASP A 248 4.69 21.34 1.32
N GLU A 249 4.46 20.68 0.18
CA GLU A 249 3.46 21.09 -0.80
C GLU A 249 2.05 20.56 -0.50
N LYS A 250 1.17 21.43 0.02
CA LYS A 250 -0.22 21.07 0.39
C LYS A 250 -1.04 20.53 -0.78
N MET A 251 -0.88 21.14 -1.95
CA MET A 251 -1.65 20.83 -3.17
C MET A 251 -1.15 19.56 -3.89
N LEU A 252 0.06 19.09 -3.56
CA LEU A 252 0.59 17.85 -4.13
C LEU A 252 0.05 16.63 -3.36
N GLY A 253 -0.52 15.70 -4.12
CA GLY A 253 -0.88 14.38 -3.63
C GLY A 253 0.36 13.51 -3.47
N ALA A 254 0.45 12.75 -2.38
CA ALA A 254 1.57 11.84 -2.15
C ALA A 254 1.72 10.75 -3.24
N THR A 255 0.67 10.46 -4.00
CA THR A 255 0.62 9.33 -4.92
C THR A 255 -0.14 9.67 -6.20
N SER A 256 0.33 9.14 -7.34
CA SER A 256 -0.41 9.08 -8.61
C SER A 256 -1.45 7.95 -8.66
N ASN A 257 -2.06 7.59 -7.51
CA ASN A 257 -2.97 6.44 -7.39
C ASN A 257 -4.15 6.50 -8.38
N ALA A 258 -4.64 7.69 -8.72
CA ALA A 258 -5.69 7.87 -9.72
C ALA A 258 -5.25 7.39 -11.10
N VAL A 259 -4.04 7.78 -11.52
CA VAL A 259 -3.40 7.36 -12.77
C VAL A 259 -3.15 5.85 -12.75
N GLU A 260 -2.58 5.31 -11.66
CA GLU A 260 -2.32 3.87 -11.53
C GLU A 260 -3.60 3.02 -11.62
N ARG A 261 -4.70 3.49 -11.02
CA ARG A 261 -6.01 2.84 -11.13
C ARG A 261 -6.52 2.88 -12.57
N GLY A 262 -6.37 4.02 -13.26
CA GLY A 262 -6.67 4.15 -14.69
C GLY A 262 -5.91 3.15 -15.54
N ASN A 263 -4.58 3.15 -15.39
CA ASN A 263 -3.68 2.24 -16.10
C ASN A 263 -4.02 0.77 -15.84
N ARG A 264 -4.33 0.39 -14.60
CA ARG A 264 -4.75 -0.98 -14.26
C ARG A 264 -6.06 -1.35 -14.95
N ARG A 265 -7.05 -0.46 -14.97
CA ARG A 265 -8.34 -0.72 -15.66
C ARG A 265 -8.14 -0.92 -17.14
N TYR A 266 -7.36 -0.04 -17.78
CA TYR A 266 -6.99 -0.18 -19.18
C TYR A 266 -6.33 -1.53 -19.46
N ARG A 267 -5.29 -1.90 -18.70
CA ARG A 267 -4.62 -3.22 -18.83
C ARG A 267 -5.58 -4.39 -18.61
N LYS A 268 -6.54 -4.27 -17.69
CA LYS A 268 -7.54 -5.30 -17.43
C LYS A 268 -8.49 -5.47 -18.63
N MET A 269 -8.95 -4.37 -19.24
CA MET A 269 -9.75 -4.39 -20.46
C MET A 269 -8.98 -5.00 -21.65
N GLN A 270 -7.68 -4.73 -21.76
CA GLN A 270 -6.83 -5.23 -22.85
C GLN A 270 -6.29 -6.65 -22.63
N LYS A 271 -6.52 -7.26 -21.46
CA LYS A 271 -5.93 -8.56 -21.12
C LYS A 271 -6.30 -9.67 -22.11
N THR A 272 -7.52 -9.65 -22.64
CA THR A 272 -8.05 -10.64 -23.58
C THR A 272 -7.82 -10.26 -25.05
N VAL A 273 -7.39 -9.02 -25.32
CA VAL A 273 -7.16 -8.49 -26.68
C VAL A 273 -5.66 -8.45 -26.95
N TYR A 274 -5.09 -9.59 -27.37
CA TYR A 274 -3.65 -9.71 -27.63
C TYR A 274 -3.28 -9.50 -29.12
N ARG A 275 -4.11 -9.95 -30.06
CA ARG A 275 -3.78 -9.95 -31.51
C ARG A 275 -4.14 -8.65 -32.26
N VAL A 276 -4.93 -7.75 -31.69
CA VAL A 276 -5.52 -6.59 -32.41
C VAL A 276 -5.09 -5.24 -31.79
N ARG A 277 -3.86 -5.15 -31.28
CA ARG A 277 -3.35 -3.91 -30.65
C ARG A 277 -2.74 -2.99 -31.69
N THR A 278 -3.57 -2.37 -32.51
CA THR A 278 -3.17 -1.23 -33.34
C THR A 278 -3.23 0.05 -32.52
N ARG A 279 -2.47 1.08 -32.91
CA ARG A 279 -2.52 2.41 -32.28
C ARG A 279 -3.95 2.94 -32.19
N ARG A 280 -4.71 2.87 -33.29
CA ARG A 280 -6.12 3.26 -33.34
C ARG A 280 -6.99 2.50 -32.33
N ALA A 281 -6.81 1.18 -32.22
CA ALA A 281 -7.57 0.37 -31.26
C ALA A 281 -7.25 0.76 -29.80
N ILE A 282 -5.99 1.11 -29.51
CA ILE A 282 -5.57 1.61 -28.20
C ILE A 282 -6.23 2.96 -27.90
N GLU A 283 -6.18 3.90 -28.86
CA GLU A 283 -6.78 5.23 -28.73
C GLU A 283 -8.30 5.15 -28.48
N VAL A 284 -9.03 4.36 -29.27
CA VAL A 284 -10.48 4.15 -29.08
C VAL A 284 -10.79 3.59 -27.69
N ARG A 285 -10.00 2.62 -27.24
CA ARG A 285 -10.21 1.99 -25.92
C ARG A 285 -9.90 2.94 -24.78
N LEU A 286 -8.90 3.79 -24.94
CA LEU A 286 -8.59 4.85 -23.99
C LEU A 286 -9.71 5.91 -23.98
N ALA A 287 -10.22 6.33 -25.13
CA ALA A 287 -11.34 7.27 -25.24
C ALA A 287 -12.61 6.75 -24.52
N LEU A 288 -12.93 5.46 -24.65
CA LEU A 288 -14.03 4.83 -23.91
C LEU A 288 -13.80 4.83 -22.38
N ASP A 289 -12.57 4.58 -21.92
CA ASP A 289 -12.20 4.67 -20.50
C ASP A 289 -12.39 6.10 -19.97
N LEU A 290 -11.97 7.11 -20.75
CA LEU A 290 -12.12 8.53 -20.44
C LEU A 290 -13.59 8.96 -20.38
N LEU A 291 -14.41 8.52 -21.33
CA LEU A 291 -15.85 8.80 -21.33
C LEU A 291 -16.52 8.23 -20.08
N ARG A 292 -16.19 6.98 -19.72
CA ARG A 292 -16.71 6.34 -18.51
C ARG A 292 -16.29 7.08 -17.23
N GLU A 293 -15.07 7.62 -17.19
CA GLU A 293 -14.59 8.46 -16.09
C GLU A 293 -15.35 9.79 -16.00
N ARG A 294 -15.57 10.45 -17.14
CA ARG A 294 -16.36 11.69 -17.21
C ARG A 294 -17.77 11.48 -16.64
N GLN A 295 -18.38 10.33 -16.92
CA GLN A 295 -19.73 9.97 -16.45
C GLN A 295 -19.75 9.38 -15.03
N ALA A 296 -18.61 9.26 -14.33
CA ALA A 296 -18.55 8.54 -13.05
C ALA A 296 -19.46 9.13 -11.96
N ARG A 297 -19.57 10.46 -11.88
CA ARG A 297 -20.44 11.15 -10.91
C ARG A 297 -21.91 10.84 -11.15
N GLY A 298 -22.39 11.08 -12.38
CA GLY A 298 -23.77 10.78 -12.76
C GLY A 298 -24.14 9.32 -12.52
N ARG A 299 -23.26 8.37 -12.86
CA ARG A 299 -23.52 6.94 -12.56
C ARG A 299 -23.62 6.64 -11.07
N ALA A 300 -22.80 7.29 -10.23
CA ALA A 300 -22.85 7.11 -8.79
C ALA A 300 -24.15 7.68 -8.21
N GLU A 301 -24.58 8.86 -8.67
CA GLU A 301 -25.86 9.47 -8.33
C GLU A 301 -27.03 8.56 -8.73
N THR A 302 -27.09 8.11 -9.99
CA THR A 302 -28.12 7.16 -10.46
C THR A 302 -28.15 5.90 -9.61
N THR A 303 -26.99 5.32 -9.31
CA THR A 303 -26.88 4.08 -8.51
C THR A 303 -27.40 4.31 -7.10
N ASN A 304 -27.04 5.44 -6.46
CA ASN A 304 -27.54 5.79 -5.13
C ASN A 304 -29.06 6.00 -5.13
N THR A 305 -29.59 6.69 -6.14
CA THR A 305 -31.04 6.89 -6.30
C THR A 305 -31.77 5.56 -6.45
N LEU A 306 -31.27 4.66 -7.31
CA LEU A 306 -31.85 3.32 -7.49
C LEU A 306 -31.78 2.48 -6.21
N HIS A 307 -30.69 2.55 -5.45
CA HIS A 307 -30.57 1.85 -4.17
C HIS A 307 -31.57 2.37 -3.14
N ARG A 308 -31.76 3.70 -3.05
CA ARG A 308 -32.77 4.29 -2.16
C ARG A 308 -34.18 3.88 -2.58
N ALA A 309 -34.50 3.92 -3.87
CA ALA A 309 -35.80 3.52 -4.39
C ALA A 309 -36.11 2.02 -4.16
N ARG A 310 -35.08 1.16 -4.13
CA ARG A 310 -35.24 -0.29 -3.81
C ARG A 310 -35.33 -0.59 -2.31
N ALA A 311 -34.93 0.35 -1.46
CA ALA A 311 -34.92 0.18 -0.01
C ALA A 311 -36.15 0.82 0.67
N ALA A 312 -36.91 1.61 -0.08
CA ALA A 312 -38.25 2.09 0.27
C ALA A 312 -39.30 1.04 -0.13
#